data_AF-A0A5J4N5W4-F1
#
_entry.id   AF-A0A5J4N5W4-F1
#
_cell.length_a   1.000
_cell.length_b   1.000
_cell.length_c   1.000
_cell.angle_alpha   90.00
_cell.angle_beta   90.00
_cell.angle_gamma   90.00
#
_symmetry.space_group_name_H-M   'P 1'
#
loop_
_entity.id
_entity.type
_entity.pdbx_description
1 polymer ?
#
loop_
_entity_poly.entity_id
_entity_poly.type
_entity_poly.pdbx_seq_one_letter_code
_entity_poly.pdbx_strand_id
1 'polypeptide(L)'
;MCAQFGYVTCSYFETNKRIINGTHAQDGVYPWIAHIKHVSEELISYCGATIVSNRWLLTAAHCMWPENDSEYVLSVPYYRLLVSPFHF
;
A
#
# COMPACT_ATOMS: atom_id res chain seq x y z
N MET A 1 -6.17 -6.33 -16.25
CA MET A 1 -7.08 -7.49 -16.17
C MET A 1 -7.81 -7.36 -14.84
N CYS A 2 -9.12 -7.20 -14.67
CA CYS A 2 -10.35 -7.14 -15.49
C CYS A 2 -11.30 -6.13 -14.75
N ALA A 3 -12.38 -5.55 -15.26
CA ALA A 3 -13.11 -5.56 -16.53
C ALA A 3 -13.79 -4.18 -16.71
N GLN A 4 -14.05 -3.76 -17.95
CA GLN A 4 -14.84 -2.58 -18.29
C GLN A 4 -16.35 -2.91 -18.13
N PHE A 5 -17.18 -1.89 -17.85
CA PHE A 5 -18.64 -1.88 -17.67
C PHE A 5 -19.16 -1.89 -16.22
N GLY A 6 -19.07 -0.74 -15.55
CA GLY A 6 -20.04 -0.31 -14.53
C GLY A 6 -19.79 -0.66 -13.05
N TYR A 7 -18.82 -1.52 -12.71
CA TYR A 7 -18.42 -1.85 -11.34
C TYR A 7 -16.90 -2.14 -11.28
N VAL A 8 -16.23 -1.82 -10.14
CA VAL A 8 -14.83 -2.16 -9.78
C VAL A 8 -13.84 -2.15 -10.97
N THR A 9 -13.38 -0.98 -11.39
CA THR A 9 -12.35 -0.91 -12.45
C THR A 9 -10.95 -0.83 -11.84
N CYS A 10 -10.13 -1.83 -12.15
CA CYS A 10 -8.68 -1.76 -11.97
C CYS A 10 -8.13 -0.74 -12.98
N SER A 11 -7.42 0.25 -12.48
CA SER A 11 -6.86 1.43 -13.17
C SER A 11 -6.61 1.23 -14.68
N TYR A 12 -7.53 1.75 -15.51
CA TYR A 12 -7.28 1.93 -16.93
C TYR A 12 -6.36 3.13 -17.09
N PHE A 13 -5.06 2.88 -16.99
CA PHE A 13 -4.05 3.87 -17.32
C PHE A 13 -3.64 3.62 -18.77
N GLU A 14 -3.93 4.57 -19.67
CA GLU A 14 -3.42 4.52 -21.05
C GLU A 14 -1.90 4.68 -21.05
N THR A 15 -1.16 3.59 -20.87
CA THR A 15 0.31 3.64 -20.83
C THR A 15 0.94 2.50 -21.59
N ASN A 16 1.01 2.64 -22.91
CA ASN A 16 2.07 1.99 -23.68
C ASN A 16 3.31 2.90 -23.83
N LYS A 17 3.46 3.92 -22.99
CA LYS A 17 4.64 4.81 -22.98
C LYS A 17 5.51 4.50 -21.76
N ARG A 18 6.77 4.16 -22.02
CA ARG A 18 7.78 3.94 -20.99
C ARG A 18 8.09 5.25 -20.26
N ILE A 19 8.08 5.23 -18.93
CA ILE A 19 8.54 6.35 -18.11
C ILE A 19 10.07 6.38 -18.16
N ILE A 20 10.64 7.53 -18.55
CA ILE A 20 12.09 7.79 -18.61
C ILE A 20 12.34 9.03 -17.74
N ASN A 21 13.34 9.01 -16.85
CA ASN A 21 13.64 10.09 -15.91
C ASN A 21 12.43 10.51 -15.04
N GLY A 22 11.69 9.54 -14.50
CA GLY A 22 10.43 9.76 -13.80
C GLY A 22 10.45 10.91 -12.80
N THR A 23 9.29 11.56 -12.64
CA THR A 23 9.08 12.66 -11.69
C THR A 23 8.17 12.23 -10.56
N HIS A 24 8.05 13.06 -9.52
CA HIS A 24 7.03 12.85 -8.50
C HIS A 24 5.64 12.75 -9.14
N ALA A 25 4.88 11.74 -8.71
CA ALA A 25 3.47 11.62 -9.05
C ALA A 25 2.69 12.74 -8.35
N GLN A 26 1.66 13.26 -9.00
CA GLN A 26 0.73 14.19 -8.34
C GLN A 26 -0.08 13.44 -7.28
N ASP A 27 -0.43 14.15 -6.21
CA ASP A 27 -1.22 13.59 -5.12
C ASP A 27 -2.56 13.06 -5.63
N GLY A 28 -2.92 11.84 -5.21
CA GLY A 28 -4.21 11.21 -5.55
C GLY A 28 -4.32 10.60 -6.95
N VAL A 29 -3.30 10.69 -7.82
CA VAL A 29 -3.34 10.07 -9.16
C VAL A 29 -3.30 8.55 -9.11
N TYR A 30 -2.67 7.98 -8.08
CA TYR A 30 -2.66 6.55 -7.81
C TYR A 30 -3.27 6.28 -6.43
N PRO A 31 -4.60 6.43 -6.28
CA PRO A 31 -5.29 6.43 -4.99
C PRO A 31 -5.31 5.06 -4.29
N TRP A 32 -4.83 4.00 -4.94
CA TRP A 32 -4.67 2.69 -4.34
C TRP A 32 -3.30 2.48 -3.69
N ILE A 33 -2.32 3.38 -3.89
CA ILE A 33 -0.99 3.24 -3.28
C ILE A 33 -1.06 3.51 -1.78
N ALA A 34 -0.59 2.55 -1.01
CA ALA A 34 -0.46 2.62 0.43
C ALA A 34 1.00 2.37 0.85
N HIS A 35 1.34 2.83 2.04
CA HIS A 35 2.66 2.77 2.64
C HIS A 35 2.57 2.13 4.01
N ILE A 36 3.45 1.17 4.27
CA ILE A 36 3.57 0.46 5.54
C ILE A 36 4.88 0.89 6.17
N LYS A 37 4.82 1.45 7.38
CA LYS A 37 5.98 1.64 8.24
C LYS A 37 5.90 0.62 9.37
N HIS A 38 6.93 -0.21 9.48
CA HIS A 38 7.11 -1.13 10.58
C HIS A 38 8.18 -0.56 11.52
N VAL A 39 7.89 -0.58 12.81
CA VAL A 39 8.78 -0.10 13.86
C VAL A 39 8.90 -1.21 14.89
N SER A 40 10.11 -1.71 15.08
CA SER A 40 10.49 -2.54 16.23
C SER A 40 11.61 -1.88 17.01
N GLU A 41 12.06 -2.51 18.10
CA GLU A 41 13.18 -2.00 18.90
C GLU A 41 14.50 -1.96 18.10
N GLU A 42 14.66 -2.89 17.16
CA GLU A 42 15.92 -3.08 16.42
C GLU A 42 15.92 -2.42 15.03
N LEU A 43 14.74 -2.25 14.41
CA LEU A 43 14.65 -1.84 13.01
C LEU A 43 13.42 -0.97 12.72
N ILE A 44 13.60 -0.02 11.79
CA ILE A 44 12.50 0.64 11.09
C ILE A 44 12.56 0.23 9.62
N SER A 45 11.48 -0.34 9.09
CA SER A 45 11.38 -0.73 7.69
C SER A 45 10.16 -0.08 7.02
N TYR A 46 10.27 0.02 5.69
CA TYR A 46 9.26 0.66 4.85
C TYR A 46 8.89 -0.25 3.69
N CYS A 47 7.59 -0.42 3.48
CA CYS A 47 7.04 -1.23 2.41
C CYS A 47 5.89 -0.52 1.70
N GLY A 48 5.63 -0.96 0.46
CA GLY A 48 4.43 -0.57 -0.29
C GLY A 48 3.27 -1.53 -0.06
N ALA A 49 2.06 -1.03 -0.26
CA ALA A 49 0.85 -1.82 -0.30
C ALA A 49 -0.16 -1.26 -1.31
N THR A 50 -1.14 -2.07 -1.67
CA THR A 50 -2.23 -1.69 -2.58
C THR A 50 -3.58 -1.88 -1.90
N ILE A 51 -4.43 -0.85 -1.95
CA ILE A 51 -5.81 -0.94 -1.48
C ILE A 51 -6.61 -1.83 -2.45
N VAL A 52 -7.08 -2.97 -1.96
CA VAL A 52 -7.90 -3.91 -2.75
C VAL A 52 -9.37 -3.93 -2.30
N SER A 53 -9.67 -3.38 -1.11
CA SER A 53 -11.03 -3.12 -0.64
C SER A 53 -11.06 -2.07 0.47
N ASN A 54 -12.24 -1.78 1.00
CA ASN A 54 -12.43 -0.87 2.13
C ASN A 54 -11.73 -1.29 3.44
N ARG A 55 -11.32 -2.55 3.57
CA ARG A 55 -10.69 -3.10 4.79
C ARG A 55 -9.47 -3.96 4.52
N TRP A 56 -9.05 -4.10 3.26
CA TRP A 56 -7.97 -5.00 2.89
C TRP A 56 -6.92 -4.28 2.05
N LEU A 57 -5.66 -4.42 2.48
CA LEU A 57 -4.47 -4.05 1.75
C LEU A 57 -3.75 -5.31 1.28
N LEU A 58 -3.21 -5.28 0.08
CA LEU A 58 -2.31 -6.30 -0.45
C LEU A 58 -0.85 -5.81 -0.36
N THR A 59 0.03 -6.62 0.20
CA THR A 59 1.48 -6.35 0.31
C THR A 59 2.28 -7.65 0.17
N ALA A 60 3.61 -7.56 0.15
CA ALA A 60 4.48 -8.72 0.12
C ALA A 60 4.58 -9.37 1.50
N ALA A 61 4.67 -10.70 1.55
CA ALA A 61 4.78 -11.44 2.80
C ALA A 61 5.99 -11.00 3.65
N HIS A 62 7.12 -10.68 3.01
CA HIS A 62 8.34 -10.24 3.71
C HIS A 62 8.21 -8.84 4.37
N CYS A 63 7.14 -8.10 4.10
CA CYS A 63 6.87 -6.83 4.78
C CYS A 63 6.20 -7.03 6.15
N MET A 64 5.79 -8.27 6.46
CA MET A 64 5.15 -8.64 7.72
C MET A 64 6.13 -9.49 8.53
N TRP A 65 6.52 -8.99 9.70
CA TRP A 65 7.41 -9.59 10.66
C TRP A 65 6.62 -10.00 11.91
N PRO A 66 6.78 -11.25 12.37
CA PRO A 66 6.09 -11.75 13.56
C PRO A 66 6.85 -11.37 14.84
N GLU A 67 7.00 -10.08 15.11
CA GLU A 67 7.64 -9.57 16.32
C GLU A 67 6.59 -9.02 17.30
N ASN A 68 6.63 -9.47 18.55
CA ASN A 68 5.60 -9.16 19.56
C ASN A 68 5.53 -7.67 19.92
N ASP A 69 6.65 -6.94 19.81
CA ASP A 69 6.74 -5.51 20.13
C ASP A 69 6.79 -4.63 18.87
N SER A 70 6.34 -5.16 17.73
CA SER A 70 6.31 -4.39 16.49
C SER A 70 5.03 -3.58 16.30
N GLU A 71 5.20 -2.31 15.94
CA GLU A 71 4.11 -1.41 15.55
C GLU A 71 4.04 -1.30 14.04
N TYR A 72 2.83 -1.48 13.48
CA TYR A 72 2.55 -1.22 12.08
C TYR A 72 1.76 0.08 11.92
N VAL A 73 2.35 1.05 11.24
CA VAL A 73 1.70 2.30 10.85
C VAL A 73 1.38 2.22 9.37
N LEU A 74 0.09 2.21 9.03
CA LEU A 74 -0.39 2.25 7.66
C LEU A 74 -0.73 3.68 7.28
N SER A 75 -0.04 4.18 6.27
CA SER A 75 -0.38 5.42 5.58
C SER A 75 -1.02 5.07 4.25
N VAL A 76 -2.13 5.73 3.98
CA VAL A 76 -2.93 5.53 2.77
C VAL A 76 -3.40 6.92 2.34
N PRO A 77 -4.03 7.06 1.16
CA PRO A 77 -4.60 8.33 0.79
C PRO A 77 -5.71 8.70 1.78
N TYR A 78 -5.58 9.88 2.38
CA TYR A 78 -6.55 10.52 3.28
C TYR A 78 -6.68 9.96 4.71
N TYR A 79 -5.99 8.88 5.10
CA TYR A 79 -6.04 8.37 6.48
C TYR A 79 -4.68 7.83 7.01
N ARG A 80 -4.53 7.71 8.33
CA ARG A 80 -3.39 7.07 8.98
C ARG A 80 -3.93 6.07 9.99
N LEU A 81 -3.68 4.78 9.78
CA LEU A 81 -4.12 3.73 10.68
C LEU A 81 -2.94 3.22 11.50
N LEU A 82 -3.20 2.97 12.78
CA LEU A 82 -2.31 2.22 13.64
C LEU A 82 -2.87 0.80 13.74
N VAL A 83 -2.05 -0.19 13.41
CA VAL A 83 -2.41 -1.60 13.50
C VAL A 83 -1.57 -2.22 14.59
N SER A 84 -2.22 -2.73 15.63
CA SER A 84 -1.54 -3.50 16.67
C SER A 84 -1.04 -4.83 16.12
N PRO A 85 0.04 -5.41 16.67
CA PRO A 85 0.57 -6.69 16.22
C PRO A 85 -0.53 -7.76 16.25
N PHE A 86 -0.63 -8.52 15.17
CA PHE A 86 -1.52 -9.68 15.08
C PHE A 86 -0.99 -10.75 16.04
N HIS A 87 -1.68 -10.96 17.16
CA HIS A 87 -1.51 -12.17 17.97
C HIS A 87 -2.26 -13.31 17.27
N PHE A 88 -1.51 -14.35 16.86
CA PHE A 88 -2.10 -15.64 16.48
C PHE A 88 -2.36 -16.49 17.73
#